data_AF-A0A971Q9Y0-F1
#
_entry.id   AF-A0A971Q9Y0-F1
#
_cell.length_a   1.000
_cell.length_b   1.000
_cell.length_c   1.000
_cell.angle_alpha   90.00
_cell.angle_beta   90.00
_cell.angle_gamma   90.00
#
_symmetry.space_group_name_H-M   'P 1'
#
loop_
_entity.id
_entity.type
_entity.pdbx_description
1 polymer ?
#
loop_
_entity_poly.entity_id
_entity_poly.type
_entity_poly.pdbx_seq_one_letter_code
_entity_poly.pdbx_strand_id
1 'polypeptide(L)'
;IGLGRVGRAVAERALAFKMSVCAYDPLFPGDSALDGRVRLVHDLTDMLRTIDVLSVHASLTDKTRDLIGTEELAVMKPTAVIVNDARGGIINEDALYEAVREGRIAGAALDVYSSEPPGKLPLFELENVVTTCHLGASTHEAQLAVSRDAMAGLLDYLLHGSIQSAVNVTGVPATVSSVQQGYIDLARRMAVLLGLIGEGGIRSVNVTTTNAEAEAVLPLLLRSALVELLRPYLETSINVVNAELLACSSGIKLAWSAKSRSPSEPDRLRIEVTAEDGEHSITGTLSGHGEPLVLNIDGYRMQMTPEGIMIVIVNDDQPGAIGLVGTTFGQHGINIADLTLSRRKDRAMMVFKIDAPAPPEAIEQLRKSHPPIRQVATTELGPLPNSRQG
;
A
#
# COMPACT_ATOMS: atom_id res chain seq x y z
N ILE A 1 3.91 -8.10 14.59
CA ILE A 1 4.01 -7.36 13.30
C ILE A 1 2.78 -7.69 12.48
N GLY A 2 2.06 -6.69 11.98
CA GLY A 2 0.75 -6.86 11.32
C GLY A 2 -0.40 -6.96 12.33
N LEU A 3 -1.37 -6.06 12.20
CA LEU A 3 -2.55 -5.93 13.07
C LEU A 3 -3.86 -5.99 12.25
N GLY A 4 -3.84 -6.82 11.20
CA GLY A 4 -5.03 -7.27 10.49
C GLY A 4 -5.91 -8.21 11.35
N ARG A 5 -6.86 -8.92 10.72
CA ARG A 5 -7.82 -9.78 11.42
C ARG A 5 -7.15 -10.81 12.35
N VAL A 6 -6.17 -11.56 11.85
CA VAL A 6 -5.46 -12.58 12.64
C VAL A 6 -4.58 -11.95 13.72
N GLY A 7 -3.82 -10.91 13.38
CA GLY A 7 -2.99 -10.18 14.35
C GLY A 7 -3.79 -9.60 15.53
N ARG A 8 -4.99 -9.06 15.27
CA ARG A 8 -5.92 -8.61 16.33
C ARG A 8 -6.39 -9.79 17.20
N ALA A 9 -6.76 -10.91 16.60
CA ALA A 9 -7.19 -12.10 17.32
C ALA A 9 -6.08 -12.67 18.23
N VAL A 10 -4.83 -12.64 17.77
CA VAL A 10 -3.65 -13.03 18.56
C VAL A 10 -3.41 -12.02 19.69
N ALA A 11 -3.49 -10.72 19.41
CA ALA A 11 -3.35 -9.67 20.42
C ALA A 11 -4.42 -9.79 21.53
N GLU A 12 -5.69 -10.03 21.18
CA GLU A 12 -6.77 -10.27 22.15
C GLU A 12 -6.48 -11.45 23.07
N ARG A 13 -5.97 -12.56 22.52
CA ARG A 13 -5.58 -13.73 23.28
C ARG A 13 -4.39 -13.43 24.20
N ALA A 14 -3.35 -12.77 23.70
CA ALA A 14 -2.19 -12.37 24.50
C ALA A 14 -2.56 -11.45 25.67
N LEU A 15 -3.48 -10.50 25.45
CA LEU A 15 -4.03 -9.65 26.50
C LEU A 15 -4.76 -10.45 27.59
N ALA A 16 -5.46 -11.54 27.23
CA ALA A 16 -6.11 -12.42 28.21
C ALA A 16 -5.09 -13.16 29.11
N PHE A 17 -3.87 -13.40 28.61
CA PHE A 17 -2.72 -13.88 29.40
C PHE A 17 -2.00 -12.77 30.18
N LYS A 18 -2.56 -11.55 30.21
CA LYS A 18 -2.00 -10.35 30.86
C LYS A 18 -0.65 -9.91 30.31
N MET A 19 -0.35 -10.24 29.05
CA MET A 19 0.83 -9.72 28.36
C MET A 19 0.66 -8.23 28.06
N SER A 20 1.76 -7.48 28.04
CA SER A 20 1.79 -6.15 27.43
C SER A 20 1.98 -6.30 25.92
N VAL A 21 1.02 -5.81 25.13
CA VAL A 21 1.01 -6.01 23.67
C VAL A 21 1.29 -4.69 22.96
N CYS A 22 2.23 -4.74 22.02
CA CYS A 22 2.45 -3.68 21.05
C CYS A 22 2.48 -4.27 19.64
N ALA A 23 2.19 -3.44 18.63
CA ALA A 23 2.13 -3.86 17.25
C ALA A 23 2.77 -2.83 16.33
N TYR A 24 3.41 -3.32 15.28
CA TYR A 24 3.89 -2.55 14.14
C TYR A 24 3.04 -2.94 12.94
N ASP A 25 2.31 -1.99 12.35
CA ASP A 25 1.51 -2.16 11.14
C ASP A 25 1.42 -0.83 10.38
N PRO A 26 2.14 -0.67 9.25
CA PRO A 26 2.15 0.57 8.48
C PRO A 26 0.80 0.97 7.88
N LEU A 27 -0.18 0.06 7.84
CA LEU A 27 -1.52 0.36 7.32
C LEU A 27 -2.52 0.73 8.40
N PHE A 28 -2.23 0.40 9.66
CA PHE A 28 -3.19 0.59 10.72
C PHE A 28 -3.17 2.05 11.19
N PRO A 29 -4.30 2.76 11.15
CA PRO A 29 -4.32 4.16 11.55
C PRO A 29 -4.30 4.35 13.07
N GLY A 30 -3.38 5.20 13.56
CA GLY A 30 -3.41 5.76 14.92
C GLY A 30 -2.40 5.15 15.90
N ASP A 31 -2.45 5.59 17.16
CA ASP A 31 -1.41 5.26 18.14
C ASP A 31 -1.72 4.02 18.99
N SER A 32 -2.95 3.49 18.87
CA SER A 32 -3.39 2.33 19.63
C SER A 32 -4.54 1.57 18.97
N ALA A 33 -4.72 0.32 19.39
CA ALA A 33 -5.80 -0.56 18.97
C ALA A 33 -6.43 -1.31 20.16
N LEU A 34 -7.53 -2.03 19.90
CA LEU A 34 -8.30 -2.78 20.90
C LEU A 34 -8.63 -1.93 22.14
N ASP A 35 -9.24 -0.76 21.89
CA ASP A 35 -9.66 0.21 22.91
C ASP A 35 -8.49 0.74 23.76
N GLY A 36 -7.33 0.93 23.15
CA GLY A 36 -6.13 1.48 23.81
C GLY A 36 -5.27 0.44 24.52
N ARG A 37 -5.63 -0.84 24.49
CA ARG A 37 -4.89 -1.93 25.16
C ARG A 37 -3.67 -2.41 24.38
N VAL A 38 -3.63 -2.15 23.06
CA VAL A 38 -2.47 -2.43 22.21
C VAL A 38 -1.86 -1.13 21.78
N ARG A 39 -0.58 -0.92 22.09
CA ARG A 39 0.18 0.25 21.63
C ARG A 39 0.65 0.02 20.20
N LEU A 40 0.41 0.96 19.29
CA LEU A 40 1.03 0.94 17.97
C LEU A 40 2.41 1.59 18.03
N VAL A 41 3.36 0.99 17.32
CA VAL A 41 4.76 1.42 17.26
C VAL A 41 5.10 1.69 15.80
N HIS A 42 5.68 2.86 15.53
CA HIS A 42 6.02 3.30 14.17
C HIS A 42 7.48 3.00 13.80
N ASP A 43 8.35 2.76 14.77
CA ASP A 43 9.73 2.32 14.57
C ASP A 43 9.86 0.82 14.89
N LEU A 44 10.16 0.02 13.86
CA LEU A 44 10.29 -1.43 13.99
C LEU A 44 11.48 -1.81 14.90
N THR A 45 12.63 -1.17 14.73
CA THR A 45 13.86 -1.46 15.46
C THR A 45 13.69 -1.22 16.96
N ASP A 46 13.07 -0.11 17.34
CA ASP A 46 12.78 0.21 18.74
C ASP A 46 11.79 -0.79 19.36
N MET A 47 10.80 -1.26 18.58
CA MET A 47 9.92 -2.33 19.03
C MET A 47 10.73 -3.60 19.32
N LEU A 48 11.56 -4.05 18.37
CA LEU A 48 12.32 -5.30 18.45
C LEU A 48 13.26 -5.36 19.67
N ARG A 49 13.84 -4.23 20.08
CA ARG A 49 14.69 -4.15 21.28
C ARG A 49 13.97 -4.47 22.59
N THR A 50 12.65 -4.34 22.62
CA THR A 50 11.86 -4.40 23.86
C THR A 50 11.01 -5.64 24.01
N ILE A 51 10.74 -6.38 22.92
CA ILE A 51 9.82 -7.52 22.93
C ILE A 51 10.46 -8.81 23.43
N ASP A 52 9.68 -9.60 24.16
CA ASP A 52 10.05 -10.96 24.60
C ASP A 52 9.48 -12.03 23.67
N VAL A 53 8.40 -11.72 22.94
CA VAL A 53 7.79 -12.59 21.93
C VAL A 53 7.48 -11.76 20.69
N LEU A 54 7.99 -12.18 19.54
CA LEU A 54 7.65 -11.62 18.24
C LEU A 54 6.70 -12.56 17.50
N SER A 55 5.49 -12.10 17.20
CA SER A 55 4.56 -12.82 16.33
C SER A 55 4.31 -12.03 15.05
N VAL A 56 4.45 -12.68 13.89
CA VAL A 56 4.31 -12.07 12.56
C VAL A 56 2.96 -12.49 11.96
N HIS A 57 2.16 -11.50 11.56
CA HIS A 57 0.84 -11.64 10.94
C HIS A 57 0.65 -10.66 9.76
N ALA A 58 1.75 -10.32 9.10
CA ALA A 58 1.76 -9.46 7.91
C ALA A 58 1.64 -10.28 6.63
N SER A 59 1.22 -9.61 5.56
CA SER A 59 1.24 -10.13 4.19
C SER A 59 2.66 -10.17 3.63
N LEU A 60 2.96 -11.12 2.73
CA LEU A 60 4.23 -11.13 1.98
C LEU A 60 4.13 -10.20 0.77
N THR A 61 4.98 -9.17 0.75
CA THR A 61 5.09 -8.14 -0.28
C THR A 61 6.58 -7.81 -0.48
N ASP A 62 6.93 -7.03 -1.50
CA ASP A 62 8.32 -6.57 -1.66
C ASP A 62 8.79 -5.72 -0.46
N LYS A 63 7.87 -5.05 0.25
CA LYS A 63 8.18 -4.26 1.46
C LYS A 63 8.34 -5.11 2.73
N THR A 64 7.86 -6.35 2.73
CA THR A 64 7.85 -7.22 3.92
C THR A 64 8.69 -8.49 3.73
N ARG A 65 9.25 -8.70 2.54
CA ARG A 65 10.24 -9.74 2.26
C ARG A 65 11.50 -9.47 3.07
N ASP A 66 11.96 -10.48 3.80
CA ASP A 66 13.11 -10.41 4.70
C ASP A 66 13.04 -9.24 5.68
N LEU A 67 11.83 -8.83 6.07
CA LEU A 67 11.60 -7.74 7.03
C LEU A 67 12.31 -7.99 8.35
N ILE A 68 12.47 -9.25 8.74
CA ILE A 68 13.26 -9.67 9.90
C ILE A 68 14.47 -10.46 9.39
N GLY A 69 15.60 -9.78 9.24
CA GLY A 69 16.87 -10.34 8.81
C GLY A 69 17.93 -10.30 9.93
N THR A 70 19.20 -10.38 9.54
CA THR A 70 20.33 -10.43 10.48
C THR A 70 20.40 -9.21 11.40
N GLU A 71 20.12 -8.02 10.87
CA GLU A 71 20.20 -6.76 11.63
C GLU A 71 19.06 -6.67 12.66
N GLU A 72 17.84 -7.00 12.25
CA GLU A 72 16.66 -7.01 13.11
C GLU A 72 16.80 -8.04 14.24
N LEU A 73 17.28 -9.25 13.92
CA LEU A 73 17.52 -10.30 14.90
C LEU A 73 18.63 -9.93 15.89
N ALA A 74 19.63 -9.15 15.46
CA ALA A 74 20.76 -8.75 16.31
C ALA A 74 20.38 -7.76 17.42
N VAL A 75 19.33 -6.96 17.22
CA VAL A 75 18.87 -5.97 18.23
C VAL A 75 17.87 -6.53 19.23
N MET A 76 17.34 -7.73 18.98
CA MET A 76 16.38 -8.39 19.87
C MET A 76 17.04 -8.91 21.15
N LYS A 77 16.21 -9.17 22.17
CA LYS A 77 16.68 -9.78 23.41
C LYS A 77 17.14 -11.23 23.14
N PRO A 78 18.24 -11.70 23.77
CA PRO A 78 18.64 -13.11 23.73
C PRO A 78 17.57 -14.08 24.22
N THR A 79 16.66 -13.61 25.08
CA THR A 79 15.53 -14.39 25.61
C THR A 79 14.30 -14.39 24.70
N ALA A 80 14.33 -13.67 23.57
CA ALA A 80 13.17 -13.52 22.72
C ALA A 80 12.81 -14.82 21.99
N VAL A 81 11.50 -15.04 21.80
CA VAL A 81 10.96 -16.14 21.00
C VAL A 81 10.23 -15.58 19.79
N ILE A 82 10.47 -16.19 18.62
CA ILE A 82 9.93 -15.73 17.34
C ILE A 82 8.86 -16.71 16.84
N VAL A 83 7.72 -16.21 16.37
CA VAL A 83 6.64 -17.00 15.81
C VAL A 83 6.27 -16.48 14.44
N ASN A 84 6.28 -17.37 13.44
CA ASN A 84 5.76 -17.08 12.10
C ASN A 84 4.82 -18.19 11.64
N ASP A 85 3.52 -17.90 11.72
CA ASP A 85 2.41 -18.70 11.20
C ASP A 85 1.65 -17.95 10.09
N ALA A 86 2.26 -16.90 9.53
CA ALA A 86 1.64 -16.04 8.54
C ALA A 86 2.09 -16.34 7.12
N ARG A 87 3.32 -15.95 6.76
CA ARG A 87 3.91 -16.20 5.44
C ARG A 87 5.40 -16.47 5.52
N GLY A 88 5.86 -17.45 4.75
CA GLY A 88 7.27 -17.71 4.54
C GLY A 88 7.98 -16.53 3.86
N GLY A 89 9.26 -16.36 4.15
CA GLY A 89 10.08 -15.29 3.56
C GLY A 89 9.87 -13.88 4.14
N ILE A 90 8.99 -13.69 5.14
CA ILE A 90 8.96 -12.45 5.93
C ILE A 90 10.14 -12.42 6.92
N ILE A 91 10.45 -13.58 7.50
CA ILE A 91 11.65 -13.79 8.30
C ILE A 91 12.66 -14.51 7.43
N ASN A 92 13.89 -13.99 7.37
CA ASN A 92 14.96 -14.64 6.65
C ASN A 92 15.37 -15.92 7.37
N GLU A 93 15.15 -17.08 6.75
CA GLU A 93 15.34 -18.39 7.36
C GLU A 93 16.81 -18.69 7.73
N ASP A 94 17.75 -18.28 6.89
CA ASP A 94 19.18 -18.45 7.14
C ASP A 94 19.65 -17.56 8.31
N ALA A 95 19.22 -16.30 8.34
CA ALA A 95 19.52 -15.40 9.44
C ALA A 95 18.92 -15.88 10.76
N LEU A 96 17.69 -16.43 10.73
CA LEU A 96 17.04 -17.01 11.90
C LEU A 96 17.80 -18.24 12.41
N TYR A 97 18.21 -19.15 11.51
CA TYR A 97 19.01 -20.31 11.86
C TYR A 97 20.28 -19.90 12.60
N GLU A 98 21.03 -18.94 12.05
CA GLU A 98 22.27 -18.45 12.65
C GLU A 98 22.02 -17.79 14.01
N ALA A 99 20.99 -16.96 14.12
CA ALA A 99 20.65 -16.28 15.38
C ALA A 99 20.26 -17.25 16.49
N VAL A 100 19.50 -18.30 16.17
CA VAL A 100 19.09 -19.32 17.14
C VAL A 100 20.26 -20.23 17.50
N ARG A 101 21.07 -20.67 16.52
CA ARG A 101 22.25 -21.51 16.75
C ARG A 101 23.28 -20.84 17.65
N GLU A 102 23.49 -19.53 17.48
CA GLU A 102 24.42 -18.74 18.29
C GLU A 102 23.84 -18.32 19.65
N GLY A 103 22.58 -18.64 19.95
CA GLY A 103 21.92 -18.25 21.19
C GLY A 103 21.61 -16.75 21.28
N ARG A 104 21.59 -16.03 20.16
CA ARG A 104 21.12 -14.63 20.07
C ARG A 104 19.60 -14.52 20.13
N ILE A 105 18.90 -15.60 19.86
CA ILE A 105 17.45 -15.76 20.00
C ILE A 105 17.20 -17.08 20.74
N ALA A 106 16.27 -17.09 21.69
CA ALA A 106 16.03 -18.24 22.54
C ALA A 106 15.40 -19.41 21.77
N GLY A 107 14.58 -19.12 20.76
CA GLY A 107 13.96 -20.13 19.92
C GLY A 107 12.95 -19.55 18.94
N ALA A 108 12.38 -20.41 18.11
CA ALA A 108 11.37 -20.02 17.13
C ALA A 108 10.27 -21.08 16.95
N ALA A 109 9.11 -20.65 16.44
CA ALA A 109 8.03 -21.51 15.99
C ALA A 109 7.59 -21.11 14.57
N LEU A 110 7.68 -22.04 13.61
CA LEU A 110 7.41 -21.78 12.19
C LEU A 110 6.37 -22.76 11.64
N ASP A 111 5.33 -22.23 10.99
CA ASP A 111 4.35 -23.03 10.25
C ASP A 111 4.50 -22.90 8.72
N VAL A 112 5.20 -21.87 8.27
CA VAL A 112 5.27 -21.44 6.86
C VAL A 112 6.71 -21.21 6.42
N TYR A 113 7.00 -21.45 5.14
CA TYR A 113 8.36 -21.43 4.59
C TYR A 113 8.41 -20.67 3.26
N SER A 114 9.57 -20.10 2.95
CA SER A 114 9.85 -19.34 1.73
C SER A 114 9.59 -20.15 0.45
N SER A 115 9.84 -21.46 0.52
CA SER A 115 9.46 -22.44 -0.48
C SER A 115 8.66 -23.55 0.20
N GLU A 116 7.50 -23.90 -0.38
CA GLU A 116 6.68 -25.00 0.10
C GLU A 116 6.41 -26.00 -1.05
N PRO A 117 6.78 -27.29 -0.90
CA PRO A 117 7.36 -27.93 0.29
C PRO A 117 8.82 -27.46 0.62
N PRO A 118 9.19 -27.34 1.91
CA PRO A 118 10.47 -26.73 2.33
C PRO A 118 11.71 -27.62 2.13
N GLY A 119 11.53 -28.89 1.73
CA GLY A 119 12.66 -29.81 1.60
C GLY A 119 13.34 -30.07 2.95
N LYS A 120 14.66 -29.90 3.01
CA LYS A 120 15.44 -30.00 4.26
C LYS A 120 16.02 -28.62 4.58
N LEU A 121 15.59 -28.05 5.71
CA LEU A 121 16.13 -26.80 6.22
C LEU A 121 16.96 -27.05 7.48
N PRO A 122 18.11 -26.36 7.66
CA PRO A 122 18.92 -26.46 8.88
C PRO A 122 18.14 -26.14 10.16
N LEU A 123 17.11 -25.30 10.06
CA LEU A 123 16.19 -24.98 11.16
C LEU A 123 15.54 -26.22 11.78
N PHE A 124 15.36 -27.31 11.03
CA PHE A 124 14.74 -28.55 11.52
C PHE A 124 15.64 -29.34 12.47
N GLU A 125 16.93 -29.04 12.52
CA GLU A 125 17.90 -29.72 13.38
C GLU A 125 18.04 -29.05 14.76
N LEU A 126 17.44 -27.88 14.96
CA LEU A 126 17.54 -27.10 16.19
C LEU A 126 16.44 -27.51 17.19
N GLU A 127 16.82 -27.95 18.39
CA GLU A 127 15.87 -28.41 19.43
C GLU A 127 14.94 -27.31 19.95
N ASN A 128 15.38 -26.05 19.87
CA ASN A 128 14.62 -24.86 20.27
C ASN A 128 13.83 -24.23 19.12
N VAL A 129 13.65 -24.95 18.00
CA VAL A 129 12.80 -24.54 16.89
C VAL A 129 11.65 -25.54 16.72
N VAL A 130 10.43 -25.07 16.92
CA VAL A 130 9.21 -25.85 16.66
C VAL A 130 8.78 -25.61 15.22
N THR A 131 8.49 -26.69 14.49
CA THR A 131 8.07 -26.60 13.10
C THR A 131 6.80 -27.40 12.83
N THR A 132 5.93 -26.83 12.00
CA THR A 132 4.74 -27.48 11.46
C THR A 132 4.68 -27.27 9.95
N CYS A 133 3.82 -28.03 9.25
CA CYS A 133 3.76 -28.07 7.79
C CYS A 133 2.52 -27.34 7.25
N HIS A 134 2.44 -26.03 7.49
CA HIS A 134 1.36 -25.14 7.05
C HIS A 134 -0.02 -25.61 7.54
N LEU A 135 -0.14 -25.81 8.85
CA LEU A 135 -1.32 -26.35 9.51
C LEU A 135 -2.26 -25.27 10.05
N GLY A 136 -1.94 -23.98 9.96
CA GLY A 136 -2.73 -22.89 10.55
C GLY A 136 -4.21 -22.89 10.18
N ALA A 137 -4.57 -23.29 8.96
CA ALA A 137 -5.96 -23.42 8.50
C ALA A 137 -6.47 -24.87 8.42
N SER A 138 -5.67 -25.85 8.85
CA SER A 138 -5.95 -27.28 8.79
C SER A 138 -6.79 -27.76 9.98
N THR A 139 -7.91 -27.08 10.21
CA THR A 139 -8.89 -27.42 11.27
C THR A 139 -10.26 -27.70 10.68
N HIS A 140 -11.05 -28.53 11.34
CA HIS A 140 -12.40 -28.89 10.87
C HIS A 140 -13.30 -27.65 10.76
N GLU A 141 -13.23 -26.77 11.76
CA GLU A 141 -14.02 -25.54 11.83
C GLU A 141 -13.64 -24.57 10.71
N ALA A 142 -12.35 -24.39 10.43
CA ALA A 142 -11.89 -23.52 9.35
C ALA A 142 -12.32 -24.05 7.97
N GLN A 143 -12.16 -25.35 7.73
CA GLN A 143 -12.57 -25.97 6.47
C GLN A 143 -14.09 -25.87 6.25
N LEU A 144 -14.88 -26.05 7.32
CA LEU A 144 -16.33 -25.88 7.26
C LEU A 144 -16.74 -24.43 6.96
N ALA A 145 -16.10 -23.46 7.62
CA ALA A 145 -16.35 -22.04 7.41
C ALA A 145 -16.03 -21.63 5.96
N VAL A 146 -14.84 -21.99 5.46
CA VAL A 146 -14.43 -21.70 4.07
C VAL A 146 -15.39 -22.35 3.06
N SER A 147 -15.81 -23.60 3.31
CA SER A 147 -16.77 -24.29 2.43
C SER A 147 -18.12 -23.57 2.39
N ARG A 148 -18.59 -23.09 3.55
CA ARG A 148 -19.85 -22.34 3.64
C ARG A 148 -19.77 -21.00 2.92
N ASP A 149 -18.68 -20.26 3.10
CA ASP A 149 -18.47 -18.96 2.47
C ASP A 149 -18.38 -19.09 0.95
N ALA A 150 -17.66 -20.10 0.45
CA ALA A 150 -17.57 -20.40 -0.98
C ALA A 150 -18.94 -20.74 -1.57
N MET A 151 -19.73 -21.58 -0.89
CA MET A 151 -21.07 -21.94 -1.35
C MET A 151 -22.06 -20.77 -1.29
N ALA A 152 -21.96 -19.90 -0.28
CA ALA A 152 -22.76 -18.70 -0.19
C ALA A 152 -22.46 -17.74 -1.35
N GLY A 153 -21.18 -17.49 -1.64
CA GLY A 153 -20.76 -16.66 -2.78
C GLY A 153 -21.23 -17.22 -4.13
N LEU A 154 -21.15 -18.55 -4.31
CA LEU A 154 -21.66 -19.20 -5.51
C LEU A 154 -23.18 -19.04 -5.65
N LEU A 155 -23.93 -19.23 -4.57
CA LEU A 155 -25.38 -19.11 -4.58
C LEU A 155 -25.85 -17.68 -4.88
N ASP A 156 -25.20 -16.69 -4.26
CA ASP A 156 -25.49 -15.27 -4.48
C ASP A 156 -25.29 -14.88 -5.96
N TYR A 157 -24.23 -15.40 -6.58
CA TYR A 157 -23.99 -15.22 -8.00
C TYR A 157 -25.06 -15.90 -8.87
N LEU A 158 -25.36 -17.17 -8.62
CA LEU A 158 -26.29 -17.93 -9.47
C LEU A 158 -27.74 -17.42 -9.37
N LEU A 159 -28.16 -16.94 -8.20
CA LEU A 159 -29.52 -16.46 -7.98
C LEU A 159 -29.71 -14.98 -8.31
N HIS A 160 -28.69 -14.15 -8.05
CA HIS A 160 -28.82 -12.69 -8.07
C HIS A 160 -27.80 -12.00 -8.98
N GLY A 161 -26.86 -12.74 -9.57
CA GLY A 161 -25.77 -12.19 -10.36
C GLY A 161 -24.75 -11.39 -9.53
N SER A 162 -24.85 -11.43 -8.20
CA SER A 162 -23.98 -10.70 -7.28
C SER A 162 -22.65 -11.43 -7.11
N ILE A 163 -21.55 -10.69 -7.28
CA ILE A 163 -20.20 -11.21 -7.13
C ILE A 163 -19.62 -10.62 -5.85
N GLN A 164 -19.29 -11.47 -4.88
CA GLN A 164 -18.59 -11.08 -3.64
C GLN A 164 -17.26 -11.82 -3.55
N SER A 165 -16.24 -11.16 -3.02
CA SER A 165 -14.93 -11.77 -2.73
C SER A 165 -14.26 -12.49 -3.91
N ALA A 166 -14.66 -12.18 -5.15
CA ALA A 166 -14.01 -12.73 -6.33
C ALA A 166 -12.54 -12.31 -6.35
N VAL A 167 -11.66 -13.19 -6.82
CA VAL A 167 -10.21 -12.93 -6.86
C VAL A 167 -9.74 -12.41 -8.22
N ASN A 168 -10.50 -12.71 -9.29
CA ASN A 168 -10.12 -12.51 -10.68
C ASN A 168 -11.13 -11.69 -11.50
N VAL A 169 -11.99 -10.91 -10.84
CA VAL A 169 -13.02 -10.12 -11.52
C VAL A 169 -12.57 -8.66 -11.60
N THR A 170 -12.67 -8.08 -12.80
CA THR A 170 -12.35 -6.66 -13.04
C THR A 170 -13.32 -5.73 -12.30
N GLY A 171 -14.52 -6.23 -11.98
CA GLY A 171 -15.52 -5.57 -11.13
C GLY A 171 -16.20 -4.35 -11.76
N VAL A 172 -15.89 -4.06 -13.03
CA VAL A 172 -16.52 -2.99 -13.80
C VAL A 172 -17.73 -3.56 -14.53
N PRO A 173 -18.96 -3.06 -14.26
CA PRO A 173 -20.15 -3.50 -14.99
C PRO A 173 -19.99 -3.27 -16.50
N ALA A 174 -20.53 -4.17 -17.33
CA ALA A 174 -20.51 -4.02 -18.80
C ALA A 174 -21.30 -2.78 -19.30
N THR A 175 -22.08 -2.14 -18.43
CA THR A 175 -23.01 -1.04 -18.72
C THR A 175 -22.41 0.36 -18.52
N VAL A 176 -21.11 0.48 -18.32
CA VAL A 176 -20.44 1.75 -18.04
C VAL A 176 -20.16 2.51 -19.35
N SER A 177 -20.50 3.80 -19.40
CA SER A 177 -20.25 4.65 -20.58
C SER A 177 -18.75 4.89 -20.81
N SER A 178 -18.35 5.32 -22.02
CA SER A 178 -16.94 5.66 -22.30
C SER A 178 -16.41 6.80 -21.41
N VAL A 179 -17.26 7.77 -21.07
CA VAL A 179 -16.92 8.88 -20.16
C VAL A 179 -16.73 8.37 -18.74
N GLN A 180 -17.62 7.50 -18.26
CA GLN A 180 -17.49 6.88 -16.95
C GLN A 180 -16.24 6.00 -16.84
N GLN A 181 -15.89 5.25 -17.90
CA GLN A 181 -14.63 4.52 -17.98
C GLN A 181 -13.43 5.44 -17.88
N GLY A 182 -13.46 6.61 -18.54
CA GLY A 182 -12.44 7.65 -18.40
C GLY A 182 -12.27 8.09 -16.94
N TYR A 183 -13.36 8.30 -16.20
CA TYR A 183 -13.29 8.67 -14.79
C TYR A 183 -12.77 7.55 -13.89
N ILE A 184 -13.10 6.29 -14.18
CA ILE A 184 -12.56 5.12 -13.47
C ILE A 184 -11.05 5.04 -13.67
N ASP A 185 -10.58 5.17 -14.91
CA ASP A 185 -9.14 5.19 -15.24
C ASP A 185 -8.42 6.37 -14.57
N LEU A 186 -9.01 7.56 -14.62
CA LEU A 186 -8.50 8.75 -13.93
C LEU A 186 -8.41 8.52 -12.41
N ALA A 187 -9.45 7.94 -11.78
CA ALA A 187 -9.44 7.66 -10.34
C ALA A 187 -8.30 6.73 -9.93
N ARG A 188 -8.06 5.67 -10.73
CA ARG A 188 -6.97 4.72 -10.51
C ARG A 188 -5.60 5.39 -10.63
N ARG A 189 -5.37 6.14 -11.71
CA ARG A 189 -4.10 6.85 -11.95
C ARG A 189 -3.81 7.89 -10.86
N MET A 190 -4.85 8.64 -10.46
CA MET A 190 -4.74 9.61 -9.36
C MET A 190 -4.43 8.93 -8.03
N ALA A 191 -5.04 7.77 -7.75
CA ALA A 191 -4.75 7.00 -6.55
C ALA A 191 -3.31 6.49 -6.49
N VAL A 192 -2.75 6.01 -7.62
CA VAL A 192 -1.32 5.64 -7.71
C VAL A 192 -0.42 6.83 -7.39
N LEU A 193 -0.68 8.00 -7.99
CA LEU A 193 0.10 9.21 -7.74
C LEU A 193 -0.01 9.69 -6.29
N LEU A 194 -1.20 9.58 -5.69
CA LEU A 194 -1.41 9.96 -4.30
C LEU A 194 -0.66 9.04 -3.33
N GLY A 195 -0.61 7.74 -3.63
CA GLY A 195 0.15 6.74 -2.87
C GLY A 195 1.68 6.91 -2.91
N LEU A 196 2.21 7.74 -3.82
CA LEU A 196 3.62 8.13 -3.84
C LEU A 196 3.96 9.23 -2.83
N ILE A 197 2.95 10.02 -2.44
CA ILE A 197 3.16 11.25 -1.68
C ILE A 197 2.86 11.04 -0.21
N GLY A 198 1.80 10.29 0.10
CA GLY A 198 1.44 9.95 1.48
C GLY A 198 2.28 8.81 2.05
N GLU A 199 2.74 8.98 3.27
CA GLU A 199 3.49 8.01 4.07
C GLU A 199 2.66 7.49 5.26
N GLY A 200 2.85 6.22 5.61
CA GLY A 200 2.19 5.61 6.77
C GLY A 200 0.73 5.18 6.55
N GLY A 201 0.03 4.93 7.67
CA GLY A 201 -1.27 4.28 7.69
C GLY A 201 -2.42 5.16 7.22
N ILE A 202 -3.17 4.68 6.24
CA ILE A 202 -4.36 5.38 5.73
C ILE A 202 -5.48 5.33 6.77
N ARG A 203 -5.93 6.50 7.24
CA ARG A 203 -7.03 6.67 8.21
C ARG A 203 -8.38 6.79 7.53
N SER A 204 -8.43 7.53 6.43
CA SER A 204 -9.66 7.68 5.65
C SER A 204 -9.41 7.98 4.17
N VAL A 205 -10.33 7.54 3.33
CA VAL A 205 -10.37 7.86 1.90
C VAL A 205 -11.74 8.47 1.56
N ASN A 206 -11.72 9.66 0.95
CA ASN A 206 -12.91 10.36 0.51
C ASN A 206 -12.83 10.66 -1.00
N VAL A 207 -13.88 10.32 -1.75
CA VAL A 207 -13.98 10.64 -3.18
C VAL A 207 -15.14 11.59 -3.42
N THR A 208 -14.84 12.76 -4.00
CA THR A 208 -15.84 13.77 -4.32
C THR A 208 -15.81 14.15 -5.78
N THR A 209 -16.99 14.44 -6.35
CA THR A 209 -17.09 14.91 -7.73
C THR A 209 -18.10 16.04 -7.87
N THR A 210 -17.92 16.86 -8.91
CA THR A 210 -18.93 17.82 -9.39
C THR A 210 -19.51 17.44 -10.75
N ASN A 211 -19.06 16.32 -11.34
CA ASN A 211 -19.49 15.83 -12.65
C ASN A 211 -20.57 14.74 -12.52
N ALA A 212 -21.64 14.86 -13.32
CA ALA A 212 -22.80 13.96 -13.28
C ALA A 212 -22.48 12.53 -13.75
N GLU A 213 -21.60 12.35 -14.75
CA GLU A 213 -21.20 11.01 -15.20
C GLU A 213 -20.36 10.30 -14.15
N ALA A 214 -19.42 11.01 -13.52
CA ALA A 214 -18.64 10.50 -12.40
C ALA A 214 -19.53 10.20 -11.17
N GLU A 215 -20.55 11.02 -10.91
CA GLU A 215 -21.51 10.82 -9.83
C GLU A 215 -22.27 9.49 -9.96
N ALA A 216 -22.69 9.13 -11.18
CA ALA A 216 -23.38 7.87 -11.46
C ALA A 216 -22.55 6.62 -11.09
N VAL A 217 -21.23 6.74 -11.01
CA VAL A 217 -20.30 5.64 -10.70
C VAL A 217 -19.44 5.91 -9.45
N LEU A 218 -19.82 6.84 -8.57
CA LEU A 218 -18.99 7.27 -7.43
C LEU A 218 -18.49 6.12 -6.53
N PRO A 219 -19.33 5.12 -6.14
CA PRO A 219 -18.86 3.98 -5.36
C PRO A 219 -17.78 3.17 -6.10
N LEU A 220 -17.90 3.04 -7.42
CA LEU A 220 -16.94 2.35 -8.26
C LEU A 220 -15.63 3.13 -8.39
N LEU A 221 -15.67 4.48 -8.44
CA LEU A 221 -14.48 5.33 -8.41
C LEU A 221 -13.72 5.16 -7.10
N LEU A 222 -14.42 5.17 -5.95
CA LEU A 222 -13.81 4.92 -4.65
C LEU A 222 -13.16 3.55 -4.59
N ARG A 223 -13.87 2.49 -4.96
CA ARG A 223 -13.33 1.12 -4.95
C ARG A 223 -12.11 1.00 -5.86
N SER A 224 -12.14 1.64 -7.03
CA SER A 224 -11.01 1.64 -7.97
C SER A 224 -9.80 2.40 -7.41
N ALA A 225 -10.02 3.50 -6.70
CA ALA A 225 -8.95 4.22 -6.01
C ALA A 225 -8.36 3.39 -4.85
N LEU A 226 -9.20 2.73 -4.05
CA LEU A 226 -8.77 1.86 -2.95
C LEU A 226 -7.89 0.69 -3.43
N VAL A 227 -8.24 0.08 -4.57
CA VAL A 227 -7.41 -0.97 -5.19
C VAL A 227 -5.98 -0.49 -5.37
N GLU A 228 -5.78 0.69 -5.96
CA GLU A 228 -4.44 1.19 -6.26
C GLU A 228 -3.72 1.73 -5.01
N LEU A 229 -4.45 2.35 -4.06
CA LEU A 229 -3.87 2.83 -2.80
C LEU A 229 -3.37 1.70 -1.90
N LEU A 230 -4.10 0.58 -1.83
CA LEU A 230 -3.82 -0.51 -0.89
C LEU A 230 -3.00 -1.65 -1.49
N ARG A 231 -2.97 -1.82 -2.83
CA ARG A 231 -2.21 -2.89 -3.50
C ARG A 231 -0.76 -3.01 -3.01
N PRO A 232 0.03 -1.94 -2.82
CA PRO A 232 1.43 -2.05 -2.40
C PRO A 232 1.64 -2.70 -1.02
N TYR A 233 0.58 -2.87 -0.24
CA TYR A 233 0.64 -3.32 1.14
C TYR A 233 -0.12 -4.63 1.39
N LEU A 234 -0.67 -5.25 0.34
CA LEU A 234 -1.48 -6.46 0.42
C LEU A 234 -0.87 -7.56 -0.45
N GLU A 235 -0.84 -8.79 0.07
CA GLU A 235 -0.39 -9.97 -0.69
C GLU A 235 -1.51 -10.57 -1.53
N THR A 236 -2.73 -10.63 -0.99
CA THR A 236 -3.88 -11.12 -1.75
C THR A 236 -4.28 -10.11 -2.81
N SER A 237 -4.73 -10.59 -3.97
CA SER A 237 -5.24 -9.74 -5.04
C SER A 237 -6.44 -8.91 -4.55
N ILE A 238 -6.20 -7.62 -4.30
CA ILE A 238 -7.25 -6.63 -4.11
C ILE A 238 -7.88 -6.28 -5.46
N ASN A 239 -9.20 -6.17 -5.48
CA ASN A 239 -9.98 -5.75 -6.64
C ASN A 239 -11.18 -4.92 -6.21
N VAL A 240 -11.91 -4.40 -7.20
CA VAL A 240 -13.03 -3.50 -7.00
C VAL A 240 -14.15 -4.11 -6.14
N VAL A 241 -14.28 -5.43 -6.12
CA VAL A 241 -15.33 -6.13 -5.35
C VAL A 241 -14.97 -6.19 -3.86
N ASN A 242 -13.71 -6.53 -3.53
CA ASN A 242 -13.30 -6.75 -2.15
C ASN A 242 -12.62 -5.53 -1.48
N ALA A 243 -12.28 -4.49 -2.24
CA ALA A 243 -11.52 -3.34 -1.74
C ALA A 243 -12.17 -2.64 -0.53
N GLU A 244 -13.49 -2.46 -0.55
CA GLU A 244 -14.23 -1.80 0.53
C GLU A 244 -14.19 -2.62 1.82
N LEU A 245 -14.41 -3.94 1.71
CA LEU A 245 -14.37 -4.86 2.84
C LEU A 245 -12.97 -4.91 3.46
N LEU A 246 -11.93 -4.96 2.63
CA LEU A 246 -10.54 -4.99 3.08
C LEU A 246 -10.18 -3.68 3.79
N ALA A 247 -10.47 -2.53 3.19
CA ALA A 247 -10.21 -1.22 3.77
C ALA A 247 -10.89 -1.03 5.14
N CYS A 248 -12.19 -1.33 5.24
CA CYS A 248 -12.93 -1.24 6.50
C CYS A 248 -12.37 -2.19 7.57
N SER A 249 -11.96 -3.40 7.18
CA SER A 249 -11.37 -4.37 8.12
C SER A 249 -10.02 -3.92 8.68
N SER A 250 -9.26 -3.13 7.91
CA SER A 250 -8.02 -2.46 8.35
C SER A 250 -8.28 -1.18 9.16
N GLY A 251 -9.54 -0.81 9.40
CA GLY A 251 -9.91 0.38 10.18
C GLY A 251 -9.98 1.69 9.37
N ILE A 252 -9.92 1.60 8.03
CA ILE A 252 -9.98 2.76 7.14
C ILE A 252 -11.42 3.25 7.00
N LYS A 253 -11.67 4.53 7.25
CA LYS A 253 -13.00 5.15 7.04
C LYS A 253 -13.17 5.54 5.58
N LEU A 254 -14.33 5.22 5.02
CA LEU A 254 -14.64 5.46 3.61
C LEU A 254 -15.80 6.44 3.48
N ALA A 255 -15.66 7.41 2.59
CA ALA A 255 -16.71 8.36 2.26
C ALA A 255 -16.71 8.69 0.77
N TRP A 256 -17.88 9.03 0.24
CA TRP A 256 -18.01 9.56 -1.12
C TRP A 256 -19.21 10.50 -1.20
N SER A 257 -19.09 11.59 -1.95
CA SER A 257 -20.20 12.54 -2.13
C SER A 257 -20.12 13.31 -3.44
N ALA A 258 -21.26 13.65 -4.00
CA ALA A 258 -21.36 14.64 -5.07
C ALA A 258 -21.54 16.04 -4.46
N LYS A 259 -20.88 17.04 -5.05
CA LYS A 259 -21.04 18.45 -4.68
C LYS A 259 -21.78 19.19 -5.79
N SER A 260 -22.64 20.13 -5.40
CA SER A 260 -23.33 21.01 -6.35
C SER A 260 -22.32 21.79 -7.18
N ARG A 261 -22.45 21.70 -8.51
CA ARG A 261 -21.60 22.41 -9.46
C ARG A 261 -21.86 23.92 -9.38
N SER A 262 -20.78 24.70 -9.18
CA SER A 262 -20.82 26.14 -9.47
C SER A 262 -20.70 26.35 -10.98
N PRO A 263 -21.48 27.24 -11.62
CA PRO A 263 -21.37 27.53 -13.06
C PRO A 263 -19.97 27.98 -13.50
N SER A 264 -19.18 28.53 -12.57
CA SER A 264 -17.85 29.07 -12.83
C SER A 264 -16.71 28.07 -12.67
N GLU A 265 -16.97 26.86 -12.16
CA GLU A 265 -15.93 25.86 -11.90
C GLU A 265 -16.02 24.71 -12.91
N PRO A 266 -14.87 24.25 -13.45
CA PRO A 266 -14.86 23.07 -14.30
C PRO A 266 -15.25 21.84 -13.50
N ASP A 267 -15.69 20.82 -14.21
CA ASP A 267 -15.98 19.50 -13.65
C ASP A 267 -14.70 18.89 -13.07
N ARG A 268 -14.78 18.34 -11.86
CA ARG A 268 -13.61 17.81 -11.15
C ARG A 268 -13.96 16.55 -10.38
N LEU A 269 -13.03 15.60 -10.39
CA LEU A 269 -12.97 14.46 -9.48
C LEU A 269 -11.83 14.72 -8.49
N ARG A 270 -12.10 14.57 -7.20
CA ARG A 270 -11.14 14.80 -6.12
C ARG A 270 -11.09 13.58 -5.21
N ILE A 271 -9.88 13.07 -4.98
CA ILE A 271 -9.60 12.01 -4.01
C ILE A 271 -8.83 12.66 -2.87
N GLU A 272 -9.28 12.43 -1.64
CA GLU A 272 -8.66 12.90 -0.42
C GLU A 272 -8.33 11.70 0.45
N VAL A 273 -7.09 11.65 0.93
CA VAL A 273 -6.58 10.61 1.82
C VAL A 273 -6.06 11.30 3.07
N THR A 274 -6.57 10.88 4.22
CA THR A 274 -5.97 11.22 5.51
C THR A 274 -5.09 10.06 5.92
N ALA A 275 -3.79 10.28 6.00
CA ALA A 275 -2.80 9.31 6.47
C ALA A 275 -2.21 9.78 7.81
N GLU A 276 -1.15 9.14 8.29
CA GLU A 276 -0.50 9.51 9.55
C GLU A 276 0.37 10.76 9.44
N ASP A 277 0.99 10.95 8.27
CA ASP A 277 1.83 12.09 7.93
C ASP A 277 1.04 13.35 7.58
N GLY A 278 -0.22 13.22 7.15
CA GLY A 278 -1.12 14.35 6.95
C GLY A 278 -2.34 14.07 6.08
N GLU A 279 -2.92 15.17 5.59
CA GLU A 279 -3.99 15.14 4.60
C GLU A 279 -3.40 15.36 3.21
N HIS A 280 -3.64 14.40 2.33
CA HIS A 280 -3.26 14.45 0.93
C HIS A 280 -4.49 14.51 0.05
N SER A 281 -4.40 15.26 -1.05
CA SER A 281 -5.49 15.35 -2.02
C SER A 281 -4.96 15.47 -3.44
N ILE A 282 -5.66 14.83 -4.35
CA ILE A 282 -5.43 14.95 -5.79
C ILE A 282 -6.75 15.28 -6.47
N THR A 283 -6.72 16.23 -7.40
CA THR A 283 -7.88 16.66 -8.17
C THR A 283 -7.56 16.53 -9.65
N GLY A 284 -8.45 15.90 -10.40
CA GLY A 284 -8.34 15.73 -11.83
C GLY A 284 -9.67 15.95 -12.56
N THR A 285 -9.61 15.90 -13.88
CA THR A 285 -10.76 15.96 -14.77
C THR A 285 -10.48 15.17 -16.05
N LEU A 286 -11.49 15.02 -16.90
CA LEU A 286 -11.31 14.56 -18.27
C LEU A 286 -11.24 15.77 -19.20
N SER A 287 -10.31 15.74 -20.15
CA SER A 287 -10.24 16.73 -21.22
C SER A 287 -11.50 16.64 -22.11
N GLY A 288 -11.70 17.64 -22.99
CA GLY A 288 -12.80 17.58 -23.97
C GLY A 288 -12.74 16.36 -24.90
N HIS A 289 -11.58 15.70 -25.02
CA HIS A 289 -11.37 14.48 -25.79
C HIS A 289 -11.41 13.21 -24.92
N GLY A 290 -11.76 13.31 -23.63
CA GLY A 290 -11.86 12.19 -22.70
C GLY A 290 -10.52 11.75 -22.11
N GLU A 291 -9.46 12.55 -22.22
CA GLU A 291 -8.14 12.20 -21.69
C GLU A 291 -8.02 12.57 -20.20
N PRO A 292 -7.45 11.71 -19.35
CA PRO A 292 -7.18 12.02 -17.95
C PRO A 292 -6.24 13.21 -17.78
N LEU A 293 -6.65 14.20 -16.98
CA LEU A 293 -5.83 15.35 -16.61
C LEU A 293 -5.81 15.52 -15.09
N VAL A 294 -4.61 15.57 -14.51
CA VAL A 294 -4.38 15.98 -13.12
C VAL A 294 -4.24 17.49 -13.06
N LEU A 295 -5.05 18.12 -12.21
CA LEU A 295 -5.15 19.57 -12.07
C LEU A 295 -4.50 20.10 -10.79
N ASN A 296 -4.43 19.25 -9.76
CA ASN A 296 -3.92 19.64 -8.46
C ASN A 296 -3.45 18.42 -7.67
N ILE A 297 -2.35 18.58 -6.94
CA ILE A 297 -1.89 17.62 -5.92
C ILE A 297 -1.49 18.45 -4.69
N ASP A 298 -2.05 18.19 -3.51
CA ASP A 298 -1.74 18.87 -2.24
C ASP A 298 -1.71 20.42 -2.30
N GLY A 299 -2.55 20.99 -3.14
CA GLY A 299 -2.63 22.43 -3.38
C GLY A 299 -1.67 22.95 -4.46
N TYR A 300 -0.73 22.15 -4.94
CA TYR A 300 0.11 22.44 -6.10
C TYR A 300 -0.72 22.34 -7.38
N ARG A 301 -0.97 23.48 -8.03
CA ARG A 301 -1.70 23.54 -9.31
C ARG A 301 -0.80 23.09 -10.44
N MET A 302 -1.31 22.20 -11.27
CA MET A 302 -0.62 21.60 -12.40
C MET A 302 -1.62 21.25 -13.50
N GLN A 303 -1.13 20.95 -14.69
CA GLN A 303 -1.94 20.35 -15.75
C GLN A 303 -1.09 19.28 -16.42
N MET A 304 -1.40 18.04 -16.11
CA MET A 304 -0.53 16.91 -16.46
C MET A 304 -1.36 15.68 -16.80
N THR A 305 -0.96 14.98 -17.84
CA THR A 305 -1.53 13.68 -18.22
C THR A 305 -0.81 12.56 -17.45
N PRO A 306 -1.50 11.79 -16.58
CA PRO A 306 -0.87 10.77 -15.75
C PRO A 306 -0.62 9.47 -16.52
N GLU A 307 0.46 9.44 -17.31
CA GLU A 307 0.84 8.32 -18.18
C GLU A 307 2.37 8.19 -18.28
N GLY A 308 2.86 6.95 -18.39
CA GLY A 308 4.28 6.65 -18.56
C GLY A 308 5.03 6.61 -17.24
N ILE A 309 6.36 6.67 -17.32
CA ILE A 309 7.23 6.69 -16.15
C ILE A 309 7.23 8.09 -15.58
N MET A 310 6.79 8.21 -14.34
CA MET A 310 6.63 9.48 -13.64
C MET A 310 7.48 9.52 -12.38
N ILE A 311 8.05 10.70 -12.12
CA ILE A 311 8.78 10.99 -10.88
C ILE A 311 8.18 12.25 -10.26
N VAL A 312 7.74 12.11 -9.01
CA VAL A 312 7.30 13.23 -8.16
C VAL A 312 8.46 13.62 -7.25
N ILE A 313 8.84 14.89 -7.30
CA ILE A 313 9.89 15.48 -6.48
C ILE A 313 9.33 16.66 -5.70
N VAL A 314 9.52 16.63 -4.38
CA VAL A 314 9.21 17.77 -3.50
C VAL A 314 10.51 18.30 -2.92
N ASN A 315 10.76 19.60 -3.09
CA ASN A 315 11.99 20.25 -2.65
C ASN A 315 11.70 21.60 -1.97
N ASP A 316 12.70 22.08 -1.23
CA ASP A 316 12.72 23.48 -0.79
C ASP A 316 13.00 24.36 -2.00
N ASP A 317 12.22 25.43 -2.13
CA ASP A 317 12.19 26.29 -3.30
C ASP A 317 13.41 27.23 -3.34
N GLN A 318 14.54 26.65 -3.73
CA GLN A 318 15.85 27.29 -3.79
C GLN A 318 16.38 27.33 -5.23
N PRO A 319 17.17 28.36 -5.59
CA PRO A 319 17.82 28.42 -6.89
C PRO A 319 18.65 27.16 -7.19
N GLY A 320 18.53 26.64 -8.41
CA GLY A 320 19.31 25.49 -8.89
C GLY A 320 18.61 24.13 -8.78
N ALA A 321 17.48 24.01 -8.08
CA ALA A 321 16.78 22.73 -7.89
C ALA A 321 16.38 22.04 -9.22
N ILE A 322 15.79 22.79 -10.16
CA ILE A 322 15.41 22.25 -11.48
C ILE A 322 16.64 21.82 -12.28
N GLY A 323 17.70 22.65 -12.25
CA GLY A 323 18.94 22.38 -12.98
C GLY A 323 19.66 21.14 -12.45
N LEU A 324 19.65 20.94 -11.13
CA LEU A 324 20.15 19.74 -10.48
C LEU A 324 19.42 18.49 -10.99
N VAL A 325 18.09 18.46 -10.94
CA VAL A 325 17.30 17.29 -11.40
C VAL A 325 17.57 17.01 -12.89
N GLY A 326 17.50 18.04 -13.73
CA GLY A 326 17.77 17.90 -15.16
C GLY A 326 19.19 17.41 -15.46
N THR A 327 20.19 17.89 -14.72
CA THR A 327 21.58 17.47 -14.88
C THR A 327 21.77 16.02 -14.44
N THR A 328 21.18 15.61 -13.31
CA THR A 328 21.28 14.24 -12.82
C THR A 328 20.66 13.25 -13.81
N PHE A 329 19.47 13.52 -14.35
CA PHE A 329 18.87 12.66 -15.38
C PHE A 329 19.69 12.65 -16.67
N GLY A 330 20.18 13.82 -17.12
CA GLY A 330 21.04 13.91 -18.30
C GLY A 330 22.35 13.12 -18.17
N GLN A 331 22.98 13.13 -16.98
CA GLN A 331 24.19 12.33 -16.69
C GLN A 331 23.95 10.83 -16.78
N HIS A 332 22.73 10.38 -16.48
CA HIS A 332 22.32 8.98 -16.59
C HIS A 332 21.68 8.65 -17.94
N GLY A 333 21.69 9.59 -18.90
CA GLY A 333 21.15 9.38 -20.24
C GLY A 333 19.62 9.26 -20.30
N ILE A 334 18.91 9.84 -19.33
CA ILE A 334 17.44 9.79 -19.23
C ILE A 334 16.88 11.09 -19.81
N ASN A 335 15.93 10.97 -20.75
CA ASN A 335 15.27 12.13 -21.32
C ASN A 335 14.03 12.52 -20.49
N ILE A 336 13.72 13.81 -20.48
CA ILE A 336 12.53 14.36 -19.83
C ILE A 336 11.51 14.67 -20.93
N ALA A 337 10.44 13.88 -20.98
CA ALA A 337 9.38 14.03 -21.98
C ALA A 337 8.38 15.14 -21.62
N ASP A 338 8.11 15.32 -20.32
CA ASP A 338 7.23 16.38 -19.82
C ASP A 338 7.67 16.80 -18.41
N LEU A 339 7.43 18.05 -18.05
CA LEU A 339 7.73 18.62 -16.74
C LEU A 339 6.63 19.59 -16.34
N THR A 340 6.00 19.33 -15.21
CA THR A 340 5.19 20.32 -14.52
C THR A 340 5.82 20.74 -13.19
N LEU A 341 5.89 22.05 -12.96
CA LEU A 341 6.35 22.66 -11.72
C LEU A 341 5.23 23.49 -11.11
N SER A 342 5.06 23.37 -9.81
CA SER A 342 4.19 24.25 -9.03
C SER A 342 4.88 24.65 -7.74
N ARG A 343 4.73 25.92 -7.36
CA ARG A 343 5.37 26.50 -6.16
C ARG A 343 4.30 26.85 -5.14
N ARG A 344 4.58 26.57 -3.87
CA ARG A 344 3.71 26.92 -2.75
C ARG A 344 4.56 27.35 -1.56
N LYS A 345 4.47 28.63 -1.20
CA LYS A 345 5.28 29.26 -0.13
C LYS A 345 6.78 29.05 -0.37
N ASP A 346 7.41 28.22 0.45
CA ASP A 346 8.83 27.87 0.51
C ASP A 346 9.14 26.50 -0.12
N ARG A 347 8.14 25.84 -0.72
CA ARG A 347 8.27 24.53 -1.35
C ARG A 347 7.90 24.54 -2.81
N ALA A 348 8.51 23.64 -3.56
CA ALA A 348 8.18 23.34 -4.93
C ALA A 348 7.86 21.86 -5.09
N MET A 349 6.86 21.56 -5.93
CA MET A 349 6.57 20.22 -6.41
C MET A 349 6.85 20.18 -7.90
N MET A 350 7.70 19.25 -8.30
CA MET A 350 7.99 18.94 -9.69
C MET A 350 7.46 17.54 -10.00
N VAL A 351 6.80 17.40 -11.14
CA VAL A 351 6.43 16.10 -11.67
C VAL A 351 7.04 15.97 -13.06
N PHE A 352 7.91 14.98 -13.21
CA PHE A 352 8.61 14.66 -14.45
C PHE A 352 7.98 13.43 -15.08
N LYS A 353 7.77 13.47 -16.39
CA LYS A 353 7.58 12.28 -17.24
C LYS A 353 8.92 11.97 -17.91
N ILE A 354 9.44 10.78 -17.71
CA ILE A 354 10.71 10.32 -18.28
C ILE A 354 10.49 9.15 -19.23
N ASP A 355 11.44 8.92 -20.13
CA ASP A 355 11.34 7.89 -21.17
C ASP A 355 11.90 6.53 -20.76
N ALA A 356 12.78 6.50 -19.76
CA ALA A 356 13.38 5.29 -19.21
C ALA A 356 13.35 5.30 -17.68
N PRO A 357 13.27 4.13 -17.01
CA PRO A 357 13.31 4.06 -15.55
C PRO A 357 14.60 4.67 -14.99
N ALA A 358 14.48 5.53 -13.98
CA ALA A 358 15.66 6.10 -13.33
C ALA A 358 16.39 5.03 -12.52
N PRO A 359 17.72 4.87 -12.70
CA PRO A 359 18.48 3.86 -11.98
C PRO A 359 18.58 4.25 -10.49
N PRO A 360 18.75 3.28 -9.58
CA PRO A 360 18.83 3.55 -8.15
C PRO A 360 19.89 4.59 -7.77
N GLU A 361 21.03 4.62 -8.49
CA GLU A 361 22.08 5.61 -8.23
C GLU A 361 21.61 7.05 -8.49
N ALA A 362 20.79 7.27 -9.52
CA ALA A 362 20.26 8.60 -9.84
C ALA A 362 19.29 9.09 -8.76
N ILE A 363 18.42 8.19 -8.27
CA ILE A 363 17.47 8.50 -7.20
C ILE A 363 18.23 8.83 -5.89
N GLU A 364 19.27 8.06 -5.59
CA GLU A 364 20.07 8.27 -4.39
C GLU A 364 20.90 9.57 -4.46
N GLN A 365 21.42 9.90 -5.64
CA GLN A 365 22.08 11.18 -5.89
C GLN A 365 21.14 12.35 -5.63
N LEU A 366 19.88 12.26 -6.08
CA LEU A 366 18.87 13.29 -5.83
C LEU A 366 18.55 13.41 -4.33
N ARG A 367 18.40 12.29 -3.61
CA ARG A 367 18.14 12.33 -2.15
C ARG A 367 19.27 12.97 -1.35
N LYS A 368 20.52 12.83 -1.79
CA LYS A 368 21.73 13.38 -1.14
C LYS A 368 22.14 14.77 -1.64
N SER A 369 21.38 15.36 -2.54
CA SER A 369 21.77 16.57 -3.26
C SER A 369 21.53 17.88 -2.50
N HIS A 370 22.18 18.94 -2.98
CA HIS A 370 21.88 20.33 -2.63
C HIS A 370 21.51 21.11 -3.90
N PRO A 371 20.42 21.89 -3.91
CA PRO A 371 19.50 22.19 -2.80
C PRO A 371 18.70 20.96 -2.32
N PRO A 372 18.26 20.94 -1.05
CA PRO A 372 17.70 19.73 -0.42
C PRO A 372 16.40 19.30 -1.10
N ILE A 373 16.40 18.06 -1.57
CA ILE A 373 15.21 17.35 -2.04
C ILE A 373 14.62 16.58 -0.87
N ARG A 374 13.36 16.85 -0.54
CA ARG A 374 12.67 16.23 0.60
C ARG A 374 12.07 14.88 0.25
N GLN A 375 11.56 14.74 -0.97
CA GLN A 375 10.87 13.54 -1.42
C GLN A 375 11.20 13.27 -2.88
N VAL A 376 11.51 12.01 -3.20
CA VAL A 376 11.65 11.50 -4.57
C VAL A 376 10.89 10.17 -4.62
N ALA A 377 9.83 10.14 -5.40
CA ALA A 377 8.98 8.98 -5.58
C ALA A 377 8.73 8.73 -7.06
N THR A 378 8.78 7.47 -7.49
CA THR A 378 8.62 7.08 -8.89
C THR A 378 7.50 6.06 -9.06
N THR A 379 6.80 6.14 -10.19
CA THR A 379 5.79 5.16 -10.59
C THR A 379 5.77 5.02 -12.12
N GLU A 380 5.21 3.92 -12.59
CA GLU A 380 4.93 3.70 -14.00
C GLU A 380 3.42 3.53 -14.19
N LEU A 381 2.83 4.41 -14.99
CA LEU A 381 1.43 4.35 -15.37
C LEU A 381 1.33 3.84 -16.80
N GLY A 382 0.47 2.83 -17.03
CA GLY A 382 0.25 2.28 -18.36
C GLY A 382 -0.28 3.33 -19.37
N PRO A 383 -0.26 3.02 -20.68
CA PRO A 383 -0.71 3.95 -21.71
C PRO A 383 -2.17 4.36 -21.50
N LEU A 384 -2.56 5.53 -22.01
CA LEU A 384 -3.96 5.94 -22.00
C LEU A 384 -4.81 4.97 -22.83
N PRO A 385 -6.05 4.68 -22.42
CA PRO A 385 -6.93 3.73 -23.15
C PRO A 385 -7.13 4.08 -24.64
N ASN A 386 -7.03 5.36 -25.00
CA ASN A 386 -7.30 5.87 -26.35
C ASN A 386 -6.04 6.25 -27.15
N SER A 387 -4.82 6.02 -26.65
CA SER A 387 -3.59 6.44 -27.35
C SER A 387 -3.16 5.54 -28.54
N ARG A 388 -3.98 4.55 -28.92
CA ARG A 388 -3.73 3.65 -30.07
C ARG A 388 -4.45 4.03 -31.37
N GLN A 389 -4.81 5.29 -31.56
CA GLN A 389 -5.26 5.81 -32.86
C GLN A 389 -4.41 7.01 -33.24
N GLY A 390 -3.24 6.74 -33.82
CA GLY A 390 -2.32 7.71 -34.40
C GLY A 390 -1.41 7.03 -35.39
#